data_AF-A0A6V7QXF6-F1
#
_entry.id   AF-A0A6V7QXF6-F1
#
_cell.length_a   1.000
_cell.length_b   1.000
_cell.length_c   1.000
_cell.angle_alpha   90.00
_cell.angle_beta   90.00
_cell.angle_gamma   90.00
#
_symmetry.space_group_name_H-M   'P 1'
#
loop_
_entity.id
_entity.type
_entity.pdbx_description
1 polymer ?
#
loop_
_entity_poly.entity_id
_entity_poly.type
_entity_poly.pdbx_seq_one_letter_code
_entity_poly.pdbx_strand_id
1 'polypeptide(L)'
;MDTPAIRKPTNGQEIFHFSHPQHPLVQINMPYLFTCMGCKECGAGRRFRCQICGFDLHDFCALAPQSLHNHPFHHKHQLVFYIKPGGFLHSKCDICGKSAKGYAFRCTSCSFEMHPCCAAMSREMEFLTHQHPLTLSSAVANAGGESCCICQMCRRKRSGRFYQCETCGYCLHAVCAKDLVNGLYVHGIVPPEKNNILGTAARLAAHALFGIIGGLIEGIGEGIGEALIENIGRGRSKSIKKKHQTREIVYSHEREEGNAS
;
A
#
# COMPACT_ATOMS: atom_id res chain seq x y z
N MET A 1 -21.21 -17.30 14.41
CA MET A 1 -21.07 -17.79 13.02
C MET A 1 -19.69 -17.38 12.56
N ASP A 2 -18.80 -18.34 12.42
CA ASP A 2 -17.36 -18.10 12.24
C ASP A 2 -17.05 -17.55 10.85
N THR A 3 -16.26 -16.48 10.81
CA THR A 3 -15.70 -15.91 9.57
C THR A 3 -14.79 -16.97 8.93
N PRO A 4 -14.70 -17.13 7.60
CA PRO A 4 -13.67 -17.95 6.98
C PRO A 4 -12.31 -17.35 7.34
N ALA A 5 -11.72 -17.85 8.42
CA ALA A 5 -10.51 -17.29 8.97
C ALA A 5 -9.36 -17.66 8.04
N ILE A 6 -8.58 -16.65 7.64
CA ILE A 6 -7.23 -16.88 7.11
C ILE A 6 -6.51 -17.73 8.17
N ARG A 7 -6.01 -18.90 7.76
CA ARG A 7 -5.39 -19.87 8.68
C ARG A 7 -4.30 -19.16 9.50
N LYS A 8 -4.35 -19.32 10.82
CA LYS A 8 -3.27 -18.86 11.72
C LYS A 8 -2.05 -19.76 11.51
N PRO A 9 -0.86 -19.21 11.24
CA PRO A 9 0.30 -20.06 10.96
C PRO A 9 0.92 -20.70 12.21
N THR A 10 1.52 -21.88 12.03
CA THR A 10 2.44 -22.51 12.98
C THR A 10 3.89 -22.12 12.67
N ASN A 11 4.72 -21.93 13.70
CA ASN A 11 6.13 -21.53 13.53
C ASN A 11 6.91 -22.59 12.74
N GLY A 12 7.71 -22.18 11.74
CA GLY A 12 8.53 -23.08 10.92
C GLY A 12 7.83 -23.78 9.76
N GLN A 13 6.62 -23.36 9.38
CA GLN A 13 5.91 -23.95 8.23
C GLN A 13 6.55 -23.52 6.90
N GLU A 14 6.89 -24.51 6.07
CA GLU A 14 7.26 -24.33 4.66
C GLU A 14 6.02 -24.45 3.76
N ILE A 15 5.95 -23.61 2.74
CA ILE A 15 4.90 -23.67 1.71
C ILE A 15 5.48 -23.50 0.31
N PHE A 16 4.88 -24.17 -0.67
CA PHE A 16 5.06 -23.85 -2.08
C PHE A 16 3.92 -22.94 -2.53
N HIS A 17 4.25 -21.70 -2.87
CA HIS A 17 3.26 -20.71 -3.24
C HIS A 17 3.06 -20.69 -4.76
N PHE A 18 1.82 -20.64 -5.25
CA PHE A 18 1.51 -20.75 -6.69
C PHE A 18 2.18 -19.66 -7.55
N SER A 19 2.47 -18.48 -7.00
CA SER A 19 3.19 -17.41 -7.72
C SER A 19 4.72 -17.47 -7.59
N HIS A 20 5.24 -18.40 -6.79
CA HIS A 20 6.67 -18.65 -6.66
C HIS A 20 6.89 -20.15 -6.40
N PRO A 21 6.57 -21.03 -7.37
CA PRO A 21 6.60 -22.48 -7.16
C PRO A 21 8.01 -23.07 -7.18
N GLN A 22 9.02 -22.31 -7.58
CA GLN A 22 10.39 -22.82 -7.75
C GLN A 22 11.07 -23.15 -6.42
N HIS A 23 10.74 -22.42 -5.35
CA HIS A 23 11.37 -22.55 -4.04
C HIS A 23 10.33 -22.50 -2.93
N PRO A 24 10.56 -23.22 -1.82
CA PRO A 24 9.70 -23.10 -0.65
C PRO A 24 9.84 -21.72 -0.01
N LEU A 25 8.74 -21.22 0.55
CA LEU A 25 8.71 -20.07 1.43
C LEU A 25 8.67 -20.56 2.88
N VAL A 26 9.54 -20.02 3.72
CA VAL A 26 9.53 -20.24 5.17
C VAL A 26 8.92 -19.04 5.87
N GLN A 27 8.18 -19.27 6.95
CA GLN A 27 7.74 -18.17 7.79
C GLN A 27 8.89 -17.64 8.66
N ILE A 28 9.12 -16.33 8.59
CA ILE A 28 10.10 -15.61 9.42
C ILE A 28 9.45 -14.42 10.10
N ASN A 29 10.08 -13.89 11.15
CA ASN A 29 9.68 -12.65 11.79
C ASN A 29 10.85 -11.67 11.83
N MET A 30 10.81 -10.64 11.00
CA MET A 30 11.86 -9.62 10.93
C MET A 30 11.24 -8.24 11.18
N PRO A 31 11.80 -7.39 12.05
CA PRO A 31 11.20 -6.10 12.37
C PRO A 31 11.31 -5.09 11.23
N TYR A 32 12.15 -5.35 10.22
CA TYR A 32 12.42 -4.43 9.13
C TYR A 32 11.32 -4.41 8.06
N LEU A 33 11.18 -3.25 7.41
CA LEU A 33 10.27 -3.03 6.29
C LEU A 33 10.53 -4.03 5.15
N PHE A 34 9.46 -4.49 4.51
CA PHE A 34 9.49 -5.16 3.21
C PHE A 34 8.35 -4.71 2.32
N THR A 35 8.48 -5.03 1.03
CA THR A 35 7.37 -4.95 0.08
C THR A 35 6.92 -6.36 -0.26
N CYS A 36 5.64 -6.66 -0.05
CA CYS A 36 5.08 -7.94 -0.43
C CYS A 36 5.05 -8.07 -1.96
N MET A 37 5.67 -9.12 -2.49
CA MET A 37 5.76 -9.38 -3.92
C MET A 37 4.41 -9.75 -4.54
N GLY A 38 3.45 -10.18 -3.73
CA GLY A 38 2.08 -10.46 -4.14
C GLY A 38 1.21 -9.21 -4.25
N CYS A 39 0.86 -8.59 -3.13
CA CYS A 39 -0.08 -7.46 -3.09
C CYS A 39 0.56 -6.09 -3.39
N LYS A 40 1.91 -6.01 -3.40
CA LYS A 40 2.71 -4.79 -3.61
C LYS A 40 2.57 -3.72 -2.52
N GLU A 41 2.01 -4.08 -1.36
CA GLU A 41 1.96 -3.22 -0.18
C GLU A 41 3.19 -3.43 0.73
N CYS A 42 3.52 -2.40 1.50
CA CYS A 42 4.55 -2.48 2.54
C CYS A 42 4.07 -3.29 3.75
N GLY A 43 4.99 -3.98 4.42
CA GLY A 43 4.77 -4.62 5.71
C GLY A 43 6.00 -4.66 6.60
N ALA A 44 5.83 -5.11 7.82
CA ALA A 44 6.90 -5.39 8.78
C ALA A 44 6.51 -6.55 9.70
N GLY A 45 7.49 -7.17 10.35
CA GLY A 45 7.28 -8.33 11.21
C GLY A 45 7.16 -9.63 10.41
N ARG A 46 6.14 -10.42 10.74
CA ARG A 46 5.89 -11.76 10.17
C ARG A 46 5.64 -11.71 8.66
N ARG A 47 6.27 -12.66 7.96
CA ARG A 47 6.14 -12.86 6.51
C ARG A 47 6.58 -14.26 6.12
N PHE A 48 6.15 -14.70 4.96
CA PHE A 48 6.73 -15.83 4.25
C PHE A 48 7.85 -15.34 3.34
N ARG A 49 9.05 -15.88 3.48
CA ARG A 49 10.23 -15.50 2.69
C ARG A 49 10.82 -16.71 1.98
N CYS A 50 11.13 -16.57 0.70
CA CYS A 50 12.06 -17.45 0.00
C CYS A 50 13.48 -17.08 0.44
N GLN A 51 14.20 -17.99 1.08
CA GLN A 51 15.57 -17.74 1.54
C GLN A 51 16.58 -17.63 0.38
N ILE A 52 16.24 -18.20 -0.78
CA ILE A 52 17.11 -18.22 -1.96
C ILE A 52 17.00 -16.89 -2.74
N CYS A 53 15.77 -16.43 -3.00
CA CYS A 53 15.53 -15.27 -3.88
C CYS A 53 15.12 -13.99 -3.14
N GLY A 54 14.86 -14.06 -1.83
CA GLY A 54 14.31 -12.93 -1.06
C GLY A 54 12.85 -12.59 -1.39
N PHE A 55 12.11 -13.52 -2.00
CA PHE A 55 10.69 -13.33 -2.33
C PHE A 55 9.85 -13.29 -1.05
N ASP A 56 9.32 -12.11 -0.70
CA ASP A 56 8.52 -11.91 0.51
C ASP A 56 7.02 -11.80 0.22
N LEU A 57 6.21 -12.47 1.04
CA LEU A 57 4.77 -12.31 1.11
C LEU A 57 4.31 -12.04 2.54
N HIS A 58 3.31 -11.18 2.70
CA HIS A 58 2.56 -11.15 3.97
C HIS A 58 1.90 -12.51 4.24
N ASP A 59 1.70 -12.87 5.51
CA ASP A 59 1.01 -14.11 5.92
C ASP A 59 -0.34 -14.26 5.20
N PHE A 60 -1.16 -13.20 5.18
CA PHE A 60 -2.47 -13.20 4.51
C PHE A 60 -2.39 -13.19 2.97
N CYS A 61 -1.22 -12.93 2.38
CA CYS A 61 -1.02 -13.08 0.94
C CYS A 61 -0.56 -14.49 0.59
N ALA A 62 0.32 -15.07 1.41
CA ALA A 62 0.82 -16.43 1.27
C ALA A 62 -0.26 -17.49 1.51
N LEU A 63 -1.17 -17.22 2.45
CA LEU A 63 -2.22 -18.15 2.89
C LEU A 63 -3.62 -17.72 2.41
N ALA A 64 -3.70 -16.84 1.41
CA ALA A 64 -4.97 -16.35 0.89
C ALA A 64 -5.81 -17.51 0.32
N PRO A 65 -7.09 -17.67 0.73
CA PRO A 65 -7.97 -18.63 0.10
C PRO A 65 -8.31 -18.19 -1.34
N GLN A 66 -8.67 -19.14 -2.20
CA GLN A 66 -9.08 -18.86 -3.58
C GLN A 66 -10.38 -18.04 -3.66
N SER A 67 -11.25 -18.16 -2.66
CA SER A 67 -12.49 -17.39 -2.57
C SER A 67 -12.91 -17.14 -1.13
N LEU A 68 -13.71 -16.11 -0.94
CA LEU A 68 -14.35 -15.74 0.33
C LEU A 68 -15.86 -15.70 0.13
N HIS A 69 -16.57 -16.40 1.01
CA HIS A 69 -18.03 -16.43 1.04
C HIS A 69 -18.53 -15.69 2.29
N ASN A 70 -19.65 -14.96 2.15
CA ASN A 70 -20.27 -14.24 3.26
C ASN A 70 -19.28 -13.34 4.04
N HIS A 71 -18.39 -12.66 3.31
CA HIS A 71 -17.35 -11.83 3.95
C HIS A 71 -18.01 -10.65 4.69
N PRO A 72 -17.55 -10.26 5.90
CA PRO A 72 -18.20 -9.19 6.69
C PRO A 72 -18.32 -7.84 5.97
N PHE A 73 -17.42 -7.56 5.04
CA PHE A 73 -17.46 -6.33 4.22
C PHE A 73 -18.20 -6.47 2.89
N HIS A 74 -18.56 -7.69 2.49
CA HIS A 74 -19.26 -7.98 1.25
C HIS A 74 -20.05 -9.29 1.35
N HIS A 75 -21.13 -9.28 2.12
CA HIS A 75 -21.88 -10.50 2.47
C HIS A 75 -22.76 -11.07 1.35
N LYS A 76 -23.17 -10.25 0.37
CA LYS A 76 -24.15 -10.63 -0.67
C LYS A 76 -23.57 -11.49 -1.78
N HIS A 77 -22.28 -11.35 -2.09
CA HIS A 77 -21.65 -12.04 -3.20
C HIS A 77 -20.33 -12.68 -2.77
N GLN A 78 -19.92 -13.70 -3.53
CA GLN A 78 -18.60 -14.30 -3.38
C GLN A 78 -17.52 -13.33 -3.86
N LEU A 79 -16.40 -13.30 -3.15
CA LEU A 79 -15.17 -12.66 -3.60
C LEU A 79 -14.19 -13.73 -4.06
N VAL A 80 -13.58 -13.55 -5.22
CA VAL A 80 -12.57 -14.45 -5.76
C VAL A 80 -11.21 -13.79 -5.65
N PHE A 81 -10.22 -14.54 -5.20
CA PHE A 81 -8.83 -14.12 -5.21
C PHE A 81 -8.34 -14.03 -6.64
N TYR A 82 -7.68 -12.93 -6.98
CA TYR A 82 -7.13 -12.75 -8.30
C TYR A 82 -5.82 -11.98 -8.29
N ILE A 83 -4.99 -12.24 -9.29
CA ILE A 83 -3.75 -11.53 -9.55
C ILE A 83 -4.04 -10.48 -10.60
N LYS A 84 -3.81 -9.21 -10.27
CA LYS A 84 -3.94 -8.14 -11.26
C LYS A 84 -2.88 -8.29 -12.36
N PRO A 85 -3.28 -8.31 -13.65
CA PRO A 85 -2.31 -8.20 -14.74
C PRO A 85 -1.59 -6.86 -14.65
N GLY A 86 -0.31 -6.84 -15.02
CA GLY A 86 0.47 -5.60 -15.05
C GLY A 86 -0.16 -4.58 -16.01
N GLY A 87 -0.25 -3.32 -15.58
CA GLY A 87 -0.81 -2.23 -16.40
C GLY A 87 -1.27 -1.01 -15.61
N PHE A 88 -1.77 0.02 -16.30
CA PHE A 88 -2.20 1.30 -15.73
C PHE A 88 -3.60 1.26 -15.07
N LEU A 89 -4.30 0.12 -15.12
CA LEU A 89 -5.62 -0.04 -14.51
C LEU A 89 -5.50 -0.11 -12.99
N HIS A 90 -5.64 1.04 -12.34
CA HIS A 90 -5.65 1.16 -10.89
C HIS A 90 -7.08 1.18 -10.35
N SER A 91 -7.64 0.02 -9.99
CA SER A 91 -8.80 0.00 -9.08
C SER A 91 -8.39 0.33 -7.65
N LYS A 92 -9.27 1.05 -6.95
CA LYS A 92 -9.15 1.37 -5.53
C LYS A 92 -9.80 0.25 -4.72
N CYS A 93 -9.21 -0.06 -3.58
CA CYS A 93 -9.81 -0.93 -2.59
C CYS A 93 -11.00 -0.21 -1.92
N ASP A 94 -12.18 -0.84 -1.91
CA ASP A 94 -13.42 -0.32 -1.31
C ASP A 94 -13.37 -0.21 0.21
N ILE A 95 -12.31 -0.73 0.84
CA ILE A 95 -12.09 -0.64 2.28
C ILE A 95 -11.18 0.53 2.63
N CYS A 96 -9.94 0.55 2.12
CA CYS A 96 -8.94 1.54 2.51
C CYS A 96 -8.78 2.71 1.52
N GLY A 97 -9.43 2.65 0.36
CA GLY A 97 -9.35 3.67 -0.70
C GLY A 97 -8.01 3.74 -1.44
N LYS A 98 -7.01 2.91 -1.08
CA LYS A 98 -5.72 2.84 -1.77
C LYS A 98 -5.81 1.97 -3.02
N SER A 99 -4.94 2.23 -3.99
CA SER A 99 -4.83 1.40 -5.20
C SER A 99 -4.45 -0.03 -4.82
N ALA A 100 -5.21 -1.01 -5.30
CA ALA A 100 -4.77 -2.40 -5.31
C ALA A 100 -3.93 -2.64 -6.57
N LYS A 101 -2.71 -3.17 -6.44
CA LYS A 101 -1.75 -3.27 -7.56
C LYS A 101 -1.37 -4.69 -7.96
N GLY A 102 -1.57 -5.66 -7.07
CA GLY A 102 -1.21 -7.05 -7.32
C GLY A 102 -2.35 -7.96 -6.86
N TYR A 103 -2.09 -8.82 -5.89
CA TYR A 103 -3.12 -9.66 -5.29
C TYR A 103 -4.28 -8.82 -4.72
N ALA A 104 -5.49 -9.26 -5.02
CA ALA A 104 -6.72 -8.66 -4.56
C ALA A 104 -7.84 -9.71 -4.49
N PHE A 105 -8.89 -9.40 -3.75
CA PHE A 105 -10.17 -10.09 -3.79
C PHE A 105 -11.15 -9.23 -4.58
N ARG A 106 -11.85 -9.82 -5.55
CA ARG A 106 -12.84 -9.12 -6.39
C ARG A 106 -14.16 -9.87 -6.41
N CYS A 107 -15.24 -9.11 -6.39
CA CYS A 107 -16.57 -9.64 -6.64
C CYS A 107 -16.75 -9.94 -8.13
N THR A 108 -17.33 -11.09 -8.45
CA THR A 108 -17.68 -11.44 -9.83
C THR A 108 -19.02 -10.83 -10.26
N SER A 109 -19.83 -10.36 -9.31
CA SER A 109 -21.18 -9.83 -9.54
C SER A 109 -21.28 -8.30 -9.48
N CYS A 110 -20.28 -7.61 -8.94
CA CYS A 110 -20.23 -6.14 -8.91
C CYS A 110 -18.79 -5.61 -8.92
N SER A 111 -18.61 -4.28 -8.90
CA SER A 111 -17.29 -3.64 -8.95
C SER A 111 -16.47 -3.73 -7.66
N PHE A 112 -16.97 -4.43 -6.64
CA PHE A 112 -16.33 -4.47 -5.33
C PHE A 112 -14.96 -5.17 -5.38
N GLU A 113 -13.96 -4.55 -4.78
CA GLU A 113 -12.60 -5.03 -4.72
C GLU A 113 -11.89 -4.63 -3.41
N MET A 114 -11.06 -5.52 -2.87
CA MET A 114 -10.22 -5.18 -1.73
C MET A 114 -8.85 -5.85 -1.74
N HIS A 115 -7.90 -5.25 -1.02
CA HIS A 115 -6.61 -5.89 -0.75
C HIS A 115 -6.76 -7.12 0.17
N PRO A 116 -5.87 -8.12 0.09
CA PRO A 116 -5.82 -9.22 1.04
C PRO A 116 -5.64 -8.78 2.50
N CYS A 117 -4.84 -7.74 2.76
CA CYS A 117 -4.72 -7.16 4.10
C CYS A 117 -6.03 -6.54 4.61
N CYS A 118 -6.85 -6.00 3.71
CA CYS A 118 -8.17 -5.48 4.07
C CYS A 118 -9.16 -6.62 4.32
N ALA A 119 -9.05 -7.74 3.59
CA ALA A 119 -9.84 -8.95 3.87
C ALA A 119 -9.48 -9.61 5.21
N ALA A 120 -8.22 -9.44 5.66
CA ALA A 120 -7.77 -9.91 6.97
C ALA A 120 -8.29 -9.06 8.15
N MET A 121 -8.95 -7.93 7.89
CA MET A 121 -9.55 -7.10 8.94
C MET A 121 -10.97 -7.57 9.28
N SER A 122 -11.32 -7.47 10.55
CA SER A 122 -12.67 -7.72 11.05
C SER A 122 -13.52 -6.45 11.05
N ARG A 123 -14.85 -6.60 11.07
CA ARG A 123 -15.78 -5.46 11.18
C ARG A 123 -15.66 -4.74 12.52
N GLU A 124 -15.38 -5.50 13.57
CA GLU A 124 -15.00 -5.01 14.88
C GLU A 124 -13.52 -5.29 15.10
N MET A 125 -12.79 -4.31 15.60
CA MET A 125 -11.35 -4.38 15.85
C MET A 125 -11.07 -4.03 17.31
N GLU A 126 -10.35 -4.91 17.98
CA GLU A 126 -9.64 -4.59 19.21
C GLU A 126 -8.33 -3.88 18.85
N PHE A 127 -8.04 -2.77 19.50
CA PHE A 127 -6.86 -1.98 19.22
C PHE A 127 -6.05 -1.75 20.50
N LEU A 128 -4.78 -2.16 20.52
CA LEU A 128 -3.99 -2.22 21.76
C LEU A 128 -3.89 -0.89 22.53
N THR A 129 -3.96 0.25 21.83
CA THR A 129 -3.89 1.57 22.48
C THR A 129 -5.27 2.20 22.70
N HIS A 130 -6.35 1.43 22.55
CA HIS A 130 -7.73 1.86 22.80
C HIS A 130 -8.59 0.75 23.41
N GLN A 131 -9.20 1.01 24.56
CA GLN A 131 -9.84 -0.04 25.37
C GLN A 131 -11.21 -0.52 24.84
N HIS A 132 -11.92 0.28 24.06
CA HIS A 132 -13.23 -0.11 23.53
C HIS A 132 -13.11 -0.72 22.14
N PRO A 133 -14.02 -1.63 21.74
CA PRO A 133 -14.10 -2.11 20.37
C PRO A 133 -14.31 -0.96 19.39
N LEU A 134 -13.63 -1.05 18.24
CA LEU A 134 -13.84 -0.12 17.14
C LEU A 134 -14.65 -0.81 16.04
N THR A 135 -15.70 -0.16 15.55
CA THR A 135 -16.57 -0.70 14.49
C THR A 135 -16.32 0.04 13.17
N LEU A 136 -16.12 -0.70 12.08
CA LEU A 136 -15.95 -0.11 10.76
C LEU A 136 -17.25 0.53 10.27
N SER A 137 -17.16 1.77 9.79
CA SER A 137 -18.30 2.50 9.23
C SER A 137 -18.96 1.76 8.05
N SER A 138 -20.29 1.81 8.02
CA SER A 138 -21.10 1.23 6.94
C SER A 138 -20.88 1.97 5.61
N ALA A 139 -21.12 1.28 4.49
CA ALA A 139 -20.87 1.78 3.15
C ALA A 139 -22.01 2.64 2.54
N VAL A 140 -23.00 3.08 3.33
CA VAL A 140 -24.22 3.78 2.84
C VAL A 140 -24.52 5.02 3.70
N ALA A 141 -25.04 6.14 3.19
CA ALA A 141 -25.38 6.58 1.83
C ALA A 141 -25.54 8.12 1.81
N ASN A 142 -25.23 8.77 0.68
CA ASN A 142 -25.98 9.87 0.03
C ASN A 142 -26.78 10.86 0.92
N ALA A 143 -26.19 11.39 1.98
CA ALA A 143 -26.73 12.54 2.72
C ALA A 143 -25.74 13.70 2.66
N GLY A 144 -25.35 14.13 1.45
CA GLY A 144 -24.64 15.40 1.18
C GLY A 144 -23.29 15.65 1.86
N GLY A 145 -22.82 14.78 2.74
CA GLY A 145 -21.61 14.97 3.54
C GLY A 145 -20.69 13.77 3.39
N GLU A 146 -19.48 14.01 2.86
CA GLU A 146 -18.39 13.05 2.99
C GLU A 146 -18.16 12.74 4.47
N SER A 147 -18.33 11.48 4.86
CA SER A 147 -17.95 11.05 6.20
C SER A 147 -16.43 11.17 6.33
N CYS A 148 -16.01 12.06 7.22
CA CYS A 148 -14.61 12.34 7.49
C CYS A 148 -14.39 12.28 8.99
N CYS A 149 -13.21 11.82 9.40
CA CYS A 149 -12.84 11.83 10.80
C CYS A 149 -11.38 12.24 10.98
N ILE A 150 -11.08 12.82 12.15
CA ILE A 150 -9.71 13.05 12.59
C ILE A 150 -9.24 11.74 13.21
N CYS A 151 -8.31 11.06 12.55
CA CYS A 151 -7.76 9.79 13.03
C CYS A 151 -6.77 10.05 14.16
N GLN A 152 -6.97 9.40 15.30
CA GLN A 152 -6.15 9.58 16.49
C GLN A 152 -4.74 8.99 16.31
N MET A 153 -4.56 8.04 15.39
CA MET A 153 -3.23 7.50 15.06
C MET A 153 -2.40 8.44 14.17
N CYS A 154 -2.95 8.88 13.03
CA CYS A 154 -2.18 9.70 12.08
C CYS A 154 -2.40 11.21 12.22
N ARG A 155 -3.28 11.62 13.14
CA ARG A 155 -3.62 13.03 13.46
C ARG A 155 -4.11 13.85 12.27
N ARG A 156 -4.62 13.20 11.22
CA ARG A 156 -5.12 13.86 10.01
C ARG A 156 -6.63 13.66 9.88
N LYS A 157 -7.29 14.65 9.29
CA LYS A 157 -8.67 14.53 8.81
C LYS A 157 -8.64 13.89 7.43
N ARG A 158 -9.39 12.81 7.22
CA ARG A 158 -9.56 12.18 5.89
C ARG A 158 -11.00 11.73 5.70
N SER A 159 -11.49 11.84 4.47
CA SER A 159 -12.74 11.24 4.02
C SER A 159 -12.55 9.75 3.73
N GLY A 160 -13.66 9.00 3.76
CA GLY A 160 -13.68 7.58 3.44
C GLY A 160 -14.00 6.71 4.66
N ARG A 161 -13.70 5.41 4.58
CA ARG A 161 -14.05 4.48 5.66
C ARG A 161 -13.10 4.62 6.85
N PHE A 162 -13.67 4.47 8.03
CA PHE A 162 -12.95 4.51 9.29
C PHE A 162 -13.63 3.62 10.32
N TYR A 163 -12.84 3.12 11.24
CA TYR A 163 -13.27 2.51 12.48
C TYR A 163 -13.60 3.59 13.49
N GLN A 164 -14.71 3.42 14.20
CA GLN A 164 -15.15 4.35 15.23
C GLN A 164 -15.49 3.59 16.52
N CYS A 165 -15.08 4.14 17.65
CA CYS A 165 -15.58 3.77 18.96
C CYS A 165 -16.90 4.50 19.21
N GLU A 166 -17.99 3.76 19.39
CA GLU A 166 -19.29 4.35 19.71
C GLU A 166 -19.33 4.92 21.13
N THR A 167 -18.51 4.39 22.05
CA THR A 167 -18.47 4.82 23.46
C THR A 167 -17.81 6.18 23.67
N CYS A 168 -16.74 6.49 22.93
CA CYS A 168 -15.93 7.71 23.18
C CYS A 168 -15.54 8.49 21.93
N GLY A 169 -15.99 8.08 20.74
CA GLY A 169 -15.71 8.78 19.49
C GLY A 169 -14.28 8.64 18.97
N TYR A 170 -13.48 7.72 19.51
CA TYR A 170 -12.16 7.38 18.95
C TYR A 170 -12.32 6.99 17.48
N CYS A 171 -11.48 7.55 16.61
CA CYS A 171 -11.50 7.27 15.18
C CYS A 171 -10.16 6.73 14.66
N LEU A 172 -10.26 5.74 13.78
CA LEU A 172 -9.13 5.16 13.08
C LEU A 172 -9.46 4.98 11.60
N HIS A 173 -8.77 5.68 10.71
CA HIS A 173 -8.99 5.46 9.27
C HIS A 173 -8.77 4.01 8.88
N ALA A 174 -9.57 3.47 7.95
CA ALA A 174 -9.38 2.11 7.46
C ALA A 174 -7.99 1.89 6.83
N VAL A 175 -7.40 2.93 6.22
CA VAL A 175 -6.00 2.86 5.74
C VAL A 175 -4.98 2.75 6.87
N CYS A 176 -5.22 3.40 8.01
CA CYS A 176 -4.34 3.28 9.17
C CYS A 176 -4.53 1.92 9.86
N ALA A 177 -5.76 1.43 9.95
CA ALA A 177 -6.04 0.06 10.41
C ALA A 177 -5.34 -0.99 9.52
N LYS A 178 -5.36 -0.80 8.20
CA LYS A 178 -4.59 -1.62 7.26
C LYS A 178 -3.09 -1.61 7.56
N ASP A 179 -2.52 -0.44 7.91
CA ASP A 179 -1.10 -0.34 8.28
C ASP A 179 -0.78 -1.06 9.61
N LEU A 180 -1.75 -1.15 10.54
CA LEU A 180 -1.65 -2.04 11.72
C LEU A 180 -1.57 -3.50 11.32
N VAL A 181 -2.49 -3.95 10.45
CA VAL A 181 -2.55 -5.34 9.96
C VAL A 181 -1.27 -5.72 9.20
N ASN A 182 -0.68 -4.76 8.48
CA ASN A 182 0.60 -4.94 7.81
C ASN A 182 1.81 -4.95 8.77
N GLY A 183 1.60 -4.81 10.08
CA GLY A 183 2.65 -4.83 11.11
C GLY A 183 3.49 -3.54 11.20
N LEU A 184 3.19 -2.51 10.43
CA LEU A 184 4.04 -1.32 10.32
C LEU A 184 4.08 -0.51 11.62
N TYR A 185 2.92 -0.33 12.25
CA TYR A 185 2.80 0.48 13.47
C TYR A 185 3.52 -0.14 14.68
N VAL A 186 3.40 -1.45 14.88
CA VAL A 186 4.05 -2.16 15.99
C VAL A 186 5.58 -2.02 15.93
N HIS A 187 6.13 -1.83 14.73
CA HIS A 187 7.55 -1.62 14.50
C HIS A 187 7.94 -0.14 14.33
N GLY A 188 7.03 0.81 14.59
CA GLY A 188 7.30 2.25 14.48
C GLY A 188 7.60 2.72 13.05
N ILE A 189 7.21 1.93 12.04
CA ILE A 189 7.50 2.23 10.64
C ILE A 189 6.37 3.06 10.06
N VAL A 190 6.72 4.26 9.58
CA VAL A 190 5.81 5.08 8.77
C VAL A 190 5.98 4.65 7.31
N PRO A 191 4.95 4.07 6.65
CA PRO A 191 5.07 3.70 5.25
C PRO A 191 5.36 4.93 4.39
N PRO A 192 6.24 4.82 3.38
CA PRO A 192 6.57 5.93 2.51
C PRO A 192 5.31 6.45 1.80
N GLU A 193 5.02 7.74 1.95
CA GLU A 193 3.95 8.38 1.19
C GLU A 193 4.35 8.40 -0.30
N LYS A 194 3.41 8.04 -1.19
CA LYS A 194 3.62 7.86 -2.65
C LYS A 194 4.23 9.06 -3.38
N ASN A 195 4.38 10.23 -2.75
CA ASN A 195 4.83 11.45 -3.40
C ASN A 195 6.33 11.70 -3.33
N ASN A 196 7.11 10.87 -2.63
CA ASN A 196 8.56 11.07 -2.55
C ASN A 196 9.32 9.89 -3.19
N ILE A 197 10.32 10.25 -3.99
CA ILE A 197 11.30 9.42 -4.73
C ILE A 197 12.06 8.40 -3.84
N LEU A 198 11.75 8.34 -2.55
CA LEU A 198 12.32 7.47 -1.52
C LEU A 198 11.89 6.00 -1.62
N GLY A 199 10.83 5.68 -2.38
CA GLY A 199 10.39 4.29 -2.61
C GLY A 199 11.48 3.39 -3.21
N THR A 200 12.41 3.97 -3.97
CA THR A 200 13.57 3.26 -4.53
C THR A 200 14.66 3.02 -3.48
N ALA A 201 14.84 3.93 -2.51
CA ALA A 201 15.84 3.80 -1.45
C ALA A 201 15.50 2.68 -0.44
N ALA A 202 14.21 2.49 -0.12
CA ALA A 202 13.77 1.38 0.73
C ALA A 202 14.03 0.00 0.10
N ARG A 203 13.93 -0.11 -1.25
CA ARG A 203 14.31 -1.34 -1.97
C ARG A 203 15.80 -1.64 -1.83
N LEU A 204 16.66 -0.62 -1.90
CA LEU A 204 18.12 -0.78 -1.82
C LEU A 204 18.58 -1.22 -0.41
N ALA A 205 17.96 -0.70 0.65
CA ALA A 205 18.31 -1.08 2.02
C ALA A 205 18.06 -2.57 2.34
N ALA A 206 17.03 -3.18 1.74
CA ALA A 206 16.73 -4.60 1.92
C ALA A 206 17.68 -5.52 1.14
N HIS A 207 18.15 -5.10 -0.05
CA HIS A 207 19.09 -5.87 -0.86
C HIS A 207 20.54 -5.77 -0.35
N ALA A 208 20.94 -4.63 0.22
CA ALA A 208 22.31 -4.41 0.71
C ALA A 208 22.70 -5.31 1.91
N LEU A 209 21.73 -5.88 2.62
CA LEU A 209 21.97 -6.80 3.74
C LEU A 209 22.24 -8.26 3.31
N PHE A 210 22.01 -8.60 2.04
CA PHE A 210 22.25 -9.94 1.47
C PHE A 210 23.46 -9.98 0.54
N GLY A 211 24.36 -9.00 0.67
CA GLY A 211 25.69 -9.09 0.08
C GLY A 211 26.43 -10.29 0.67
N ILE A 212 26.81 -11.21 -0.22
CA ILE A 212 27.69 -12.38 0.00
C ILE A 212 26.91 -13.67 0.32
N ILE A 213 26.34 -14.31 -0.72
CA ILE A 213 26.78 -15.61 -1.29
C ILE A 213 25.87 -15.98 -2.47
N GLY A 214 26.47 -16.14 -3.65
CA GLY A 214 26.07 -17.17 -4.62
C GLY A 214 25.26 -16.75 -5.85
N GLY A 215 25.96 -16.53 -6.97
CA GLY A 215 25.54 -17.10 -8.26
C GLY A 215 24.81 -16.17 -9.22
N LEU A 216 25.51 -15.83 -10.30
CA LEU A 216 24.95 -15.42 -11.59
C LEU A 216 23.85 -16.39 -12.04
N ILE A 217 22.67 -15.90 -12.41
CA ILE A 217 21.82 -16.60 -13.39
C ILE A 217 21.37 -15.56 -14.42
N GLU A 218 21.91 -15.73 -15.62
CA GLU A 218 21.43 -15.15 -16.86
C GLU A 218 20.03 -15.68 -17.18
N GLY A 219 19.13 -14.84 -17.73
CA GLY A 219 17.86 -15.35 -18.24
C GLY A 219 16.70 -14.36 -18.37
N ILE A 220 16.90 -13.31 -19.17
CA ILE A 220 15.96 -12.70 -20.13
C ILE A 220 14.55 -12.33 -19.64
N GLY A 221 14.32 -11.01 -19.58
CA GLY A 221 13.02 -10.36 -19.68
C GLY A 221 13.21 -8.93 -20.15
N GLU A 222 13.27 -8.74 -21.47
CA GLU A 222 13.50 -7.46 -22.15
C GLU A 222 12.47 -6.39 -21.76
N GLY A 223 12.96 -5.14 -21.65
CA GLY A 223 12.14 -3.95 -21.41
C GLY A 223 12.98 -2.78 -20.90
N ILE A 224 14.08 -2.47 -21.58
CA ILE A 224 14.97 -1.35 -21.26
C ILE A 224 14.35 -0.07 -21.87
N GLY A 225 13.91 0.85 -21.00
CA GLY A 225 13.86 2.27 -21.33
C GLY A 225 15.10 2.92 -20.75
N GLU A 226 16.05 3.29 -21.62
CA GLU A 226 17.29 3.96 -21.25
C GLU A 226 17.03 5.35 -20.66
N ALA A 227 17.75 5.69 -19.59
CA ALA A 227 18.14 7.06 -19.31
C ALA A 227 19.57 7.05 -18.74
N LEU A 228 20.51 7.51 -19.57
CA LEU A 228 21.91 7.73 -19.25
C LEU A 228 22.07 8.62 -18.01
N ILE A 229 22.97 8.22 -17.10
CA ILE A 229 23.58 9.12 -16.12
C ILE A 229 24.98 9.42 -16.65
N GLU A 230 25.19 10.64 -17.14
CA GLU A 230 26.53 11.18 -17.33
C GLU A 230 26.93 12.08 -16.15
N ASN A 231 28.10 11.73 -15.60
CA ASN A 231 29.12 12.57 -14.98
C ASN A 231 28.94 13.07 -13.53
N ILE A 232 29.62 12.35 -12.65
CA ILE A 232 30.26 12.88 -11.43
C ILE A 232 31.58 13.54 -11.84
N GLY A 233 31.82 14.78 -11.42
CA GLY A 233 33.16 15.36 -11.56
C GLY A 233 33.33 16.81 -11.11
N ARG A 234 33.54 17.00 -9.79
CA ARG A 234 34.38 18.04 -9.13
C ARG A 234 34.12 19.53 -9.43
N GLY A 235 33.88 20.30 -8.36
CA GLY A 235 34.16 21.75 -8.36
C GLY A 235 33.73 22.49 -7.10
N ARG A 236 34.69 22.84 -6.25
CA ARG A 236 34.56 23.64 -5.01
C ARG A 236 34.21 25.11 -5.32
N SER A 237 33.39 25.71 -4.44
CA SER A 237 33.39 27.11 -3.99
C SER A 237 33.17 28.26 -5.00
N LYS A 238 32.14 29.10 -4.77
CA LYS A 238 32.24 30.51 -4.26
C LYS A 238 30.95 31.32 -4.49
N SER A 239 30.55 32.01 -3.41
CA SER A 239 30.03 33.39 -3.28
C SER A 239 29.02 34.01 -4.28
N ILE A 240 27.86 34.38 -3.73
CA ILE A 240 27.41 35.75 -3.40
C ILE A 240 27.59 36.88 -4.45
N LYS A 241 26.48 37.63 -4.67
CA LYS A 241 26.30 38.98 -5.31
C LYS A 241 26.36 38.97 -6.85
N LYS A 242 25.59 39.74 -7.64
CA LYS A 242 24.80 40.98 -7.47
C LYS A 242 23.87 41.07 -8.71
N LYS A 243 22.61 41.55 -8.59
CA LYS A 243 22.09 42.82 -9.16
C LYS A 243 22.67 43.24 -10.54
N HIS A 244 21.84 43.34 -11.58
CA HIS A 244 21.21 44.59 -12.11
C HIS A 244 20.80 44.45 -13.60
N GLN A 245 19.64 45.04 -13.93
CA GLN A 245 19.18 45.53 -15.25
C GLN A 245 18.91 44.47 -16.33
N THR A 246 17.81 44.51 -17.11
CA THR A 246 17.05 45.58 -17.79
C THR A 246 15.63 45.03 -18.05
N ARG A 247 14.52 45.63 -17.62
CA ARG A 247 13.72 46.74 -18.20
C ARG A 247 13.48 46.70 -19.72
N GLU A 248 12.19 46.86 -20.05
CA GLU A 248 11.52 46.99 -21.37
C GLU A 248 11.34 45.64 -22.08
N ILE A 249 10.13 45.17 -22.40
CA ILE A 249 9.12 45.78 -23.29
C ILE A 249 7.70 45.44 -22.76
N VAL A 250 6.92 46.45 -22.40
CA VAL A 250 5.45 46.41 -22.35
C VAL A 250 5.02 47.43 -23.38
N TYR A 251 4.45 47.01 -24.51
CA TYR A 251 3.52 47.80 -25.33
C TYR A 251 3.06 46.93 -26.52
N SER A 252 2.00 46.16 -26.33
CA SER A 252 1.01 45.82 -27.38
C SER A 252 -0.05 44.90 -26.78
N HIS A 253 -0.95 45.45 -25.96
CA HIS A 253 -2.21 44.78 -25.65
C HIS A 253 -3.32 45.78 -25.32
N GLU A 254 -3.64 46.69 -26.24
CA GLU A 254 -4.89 47.45 -26.20
C GLU A 254 -5.39 47.73 -27.63
N ARG A 255 -6.11 46.76 -28.20
CA ARG A 255 -7.25 46.99 -29.09
C ARG A 255 -7.83 45.65 -29.49
N GLU A 256 -8.91 45.27 -28.82
CA GLU A 256 -10.07 44.56 -29.35
C GLU A 256 -10.92 44.15 -28.15
N GLU A 257 -11.84 45.03 -27.76
CA GLU A 257 -13.20 44.70 -27.32
C GLU A 257 -13.92 45.99 -26.91
N GLY A 258 -14.72 46.51 -27.83
CA GLY A 258 -15.60 47.66 -27.68
C GLY A 258 -16.75 47.51 -28.67
N ASN A 259 -17.75 46.75 -28.24
CA ASN A 259 -18.97 46.40 -28.96
C ASN A 259 -19.97 47.57 -29.00
N ALA A 260 -20.83 47.53 -30.02
CA ALA A 260 -22.20 48.05 -30.09
C ALA A 260 -22.47 49.57 -30.23
N SER A 261 -22.78 49.96 -31.48
CA SER A 261 -24.07 50.56 -31.83
C SER A 261 -24.53 50.02 -33.18
#